data_AF-I1BZ78-F1
#
_entry.id   AF-I1BZ78-F1
#
_cell.length_a   1.000
_cell.length_b   1.000
_cell.length_c   1.000
_cell.angle_alpha   90.00
_cell.angle_beta   90.00
_cell.angle_gamma   90.00
#
_symmetry.space_group_name_H-M   'P 1'
#
loop_
_entity.id
_entity.type
_entity.pdbx_description
1 polymer ?
#
loop_
_entity_poly.entity_id
_entity_poly.type
_entity_poly.pdbx_seq_one_letter_code
_entity_poly.pdbx_strand_id
1 'polypeptide(L)'
;MPVREARKLIAVDLDQTLSDTLECLIEWHNDTYHTNLMMSDFNTLDYWKVWGGTREEGCRKIREFYSSSHFDRIKPIKDYALEALKLLKKRHFQLVIITSRQQFVAEKTKKFIDRHYPGIFESIYFCNLNLSEKERLEYISKPKSVVCQEIGVDVLIDDSIEHALDCSHLNMNILLYDKQGKYNWNHYQKQLPNNVNRVFNWKQVMTQFPKPSSPLKYCIYSFDEPDPCYFYTPCYQYETIEVEEELTDDEFSFNHYTKDNSVWV
;
A
#
# COMPACT_ATOMS: atom_id res chain seq x y z
N MET A 1 -12.72 -10.46 -30.85
CA MET A 1 -11.98 -9.35 -30.19
C MET A 1 -10.94 -9.98 -29.28
N PRO A 2 -9.69 -9.49 -29.22
CA PRO A 2 -8.73 -10.02 -28.26
C PRO A 2 -9.26 -9.74 -26.86
N VAL A 3 -9.38 -10.80 -26.05
CA VAL A 3 -9.72 -10.70 -24.63
C VAL A 3 -8.59 -9.92 -23.98
N ARG A 4 -8.86 -8.70 -23.50
CA ARG A 4 -7.89 -7.96 -22.69
C ARG A 4 -7.67 -8.78 -21.42
N GLU A 5 -6.43 -9.16 -21.13
CA GLU A 5 -6.09 -9.74 -19.83
C GLU A 5 -6.56 -8.80 -18.71
N ALA A 6 -7.11 -9.39 -17.65
CA ALA A 6 -7.50 -8.64 -16.47
C ALA A 6 -6.27 -7.90 -15.89
N ARG A 7 -6.49 -6.67 -15.42
CA ARG A 7 -5.43 -5.87 -14.80
C ARG A 7 -5.03 -6.55 -13.50
N LYS A 8 -3.72 -6.70 -13.27
CA LYS A 8 -3.23 -7.29 -12.03
C LYS A 8 -3.52 -6.38 -10.83
N LEU A 9 -3.95 -6.98 -9.74
CA LEU A 9 -4.29 -6.31 -8.48
C LEU A 9 -3.15 -6.44 -7.46
N ILE A 10 -2.67 -5.30 -6.98
CA ILE A 10 -1.66 -5.22 -5.93
C ILE A 10 -2.33 -4.68 -4.65
N ALA A 11 -2.30 -5.48 -3.59
CA ALA A 11 -2.66 -5.06 -2.26
C ALA A 11 -1.43 -4.56 -1.50
N VAL A 12 -1.57 -3.46 -0.79
CA VAL A 12 -0.49 -2.86 0.01
C VAL A 12 -0.98 -2.69 1.44
N ASP A 13 -0.21 -3.16 2.40
CA ASP A 13 -0.44 -2.85 3.81
C ASP A 13 -0.18 -1.36 4.10
N LEU A 14 -0.78 -0.85 5.18
CA LEU A 14 -0.63 0.54 5.58
C LEU A 14 0.45 0.75 6.65
N ASP A 15 0.35 0.06 7.78
CA ASP A 15 1.15 0.36 8.97
C ASP A 15 2.53 -0.27 8.80
N GLN A 16 3.60 0.50 8.93
CA GLN A 16 4.98 0.07 8.65
C GLN A 16 5.29 -0.30 7.19
N THR A 17 4.32 -0.23 6.27
CA THR A 17 4.53 -0.42 4.82
C THR A 17 4.34 0.86 4.00
N LEU A 18 3.36 1.70 4.36
CA LEU A 18 3.13 3.04 3.79
C LEU A 18 3.24 4.14 4.84
N SER A 19 3.08 3.82 6.12
CA SER A 19 3.07 4.79 7.21
C SER A 19 4.01 4.37 8.35
N ASP A 20 4.71 5.34 8.95
CA ASP A 20 5.60 5.13 10.10
C ASP A 20 4.79 5.16 11.42
N THR A 21 3.76 4.31 11.51
CA THR A 21 2.81 4.29 12.62
C THR A 21 3.45 3.85 13.93
N LEU A 22 4.33 2.85 13.91
CA LEU A 22 4.96 2.32 15.11
C LEU A 22 5.88 3.34 15.77
N GLU A 23 6.55 4.20 15.01
CA GLU A 23 7.37 5.29 15.55
C GLU A 23 6.51 6.25 16.39
N CYS A 24 5.36 6.69 15.85
CA CYS A 24 4.44 7.56 16.58
C CYS A 24 3.76 6.85 17.77
N LEU A 25 3.48 5.55 17.65
CA LEU A 25 2.93 4.75 18.75
C LEU A 25 3.92 4.60 19.91
N ILE A 26 5.21 4.41 19.61
CA ILE A 26 6.29 4.35 20.59
C ILE A 26 6.42 5.69 21.32
N GLU A 27 6.49 6.80 20.58
CA GLU A 27 6.52 8.15 21.16
C GLU A 27 5.34 8.36 22.10
N TRP A 28 4.12 8.05 21.64
CA TRP A 28 2.91 8.16 22.45
C TRP A 28 2.97 7.33 23.72
N HIS A 29 3.40 6.07 23.62
CA HIS A 29 3.46 5.17 24.77
C HIS A 29 4.50 5.64 25.79
N ASN A 30 5.66 6.09 25.32
CA ASN A 30 6.71 6.64 26.18
C ASN A 30 6.26 7.92 26.91
N ASP A 31 5.59 8.83 26.21
CA ASP A 31 5.06 10.06 26.81
C ASP A 31 3.95 9.77 27.83
N THR A 32 3.05 8.84 27.52
CA THR A 32 1.83 8.58 28.31
C THR A 32 2.09 7.68 29.52
N TYR A 33 2.93 6.65 29.34
CA TYR A 33 3.18 5.61 30.35
C TYR A 33 4.59 5.71 30.95
N HIS A 34 5.35 6.76 30.62
CA HIS A 34 6.71 7.00 31.11
C HIS A 34 7.66 5.83 30.86
N THR A 35 7.51 5.18 29.70
CA THR A 35 8.41 4.12 29.24
C THR A 35 9.56 4.67 28.39
N ASN A 36 10.51 3.81 28.04
CA ASN A 36 11.62 4.13 27.15
C ASN A 36 11.78 3.06 26.05
N LEU A 37 10.68 2.76 25.37
CA LEU A 37 10.64 1.79 24.29
C LEU A 37 11.29 2.34 23.02
N MET A 38 11.90 1.46 22.26
CA MET A 38 12.52 1.71 20.96
C MET A 38 11.98 0.72 19.93
N MET A 39 12.15 1.02 18.64
CA MET A 39 11.74 0.13 17.54
C MET A 39 12.31 -1.30 17.70
N SER A 40 13.53 -1.43 18.22
CA SER A 40 14.20 -2.71 18.45
C SER A 40 13.51 -3.62 19.46
N ASP A 41 12.69 -3.06 20.35
CA ASP A 41 11.99 -3.81 21.40
C ASP A 41 10.78 -4.60 20.84
N PHE A 42 10.36 -4.27 19.61
CA PHE A 42 9.22 -4.90 18.95
C PHE A 42 9.68 -6.09 18.11
N ASN A 43 9.58 -7.29 18.67
CA ASN A 43 9.79 -8.57 17.97
C ASN A 43 8.47 -9.24 17.58
N THR A 44 7.33 -8.57 17.80
CA THR A 44 5.98 -9.02 17.49
C THR A 44 5.07 -7.82 17.23
N LEU A 45 4.05 -8.00 16.41
CA LEU A 45 3.00 -7.01 16.18
C LEU A 45 1.89 -7.06 17.26
N ASP A 46 1.94 -8.06 18.14
CA ASP A 46 1.12 -8.12 19.36
C ASP A 46 1.72 -7.19 20.43
N TYR A 47 1.50 -5.88 20.28
CA TYR A 47 2.16 -4.86 21.11
C TYR A 47 1.96 -5.03 22.62
N TRP A 48 0.85 -5.63 23.06
CA TRP A 48 0.62 -5.94 24.47
C TRP A 48 1.67 -6.87 25.08
N LYS A 49 2.33 -7.73 24.28
CA LYS A 49 3.44 -8.58 24.73
C LYS A 49 4.70 -7.76 25.05
N VAL A 50 4.89 -6.63 24.37
CA VAL A 50 6.02 -5.71 24.58
C VAL A 50 5.72 -4.77 25.75
N TRP A 51 4.49 -4.24 25.81
CA TRP A 51 4.06 -3.33 26.88
C TRP A 51 3.82 -4.02 28.23
N GLY A 52 3.60 -5.34 28.21
CA GLY A 52 3.06 -6.10 29.32
C GLY A 52 1.54 -5.90 29.48
N GLY A 53 0.96 -6.64 30.42
CA GLY A 53 -0.48 -6.63 30.69
C GLY A 53 -1.26 -7.65 29.85
N THR A 54 -2.55 -7.39 29.62
CA THR A 54 -3.45 -8.29 28.88
C THR A 54 -3.69 -7.82 27.45
N ARG A 55 -4.30 -8.68 26.62
CA ARG A 55 -4.69 -8.30 25.26
C ARG A 55 -5.73 -7.18 25.28
N GLU A 56 -6.64 -7.17 26.26
CA GLU A 56 -7.67 -6.15 26.43
C GLU A 56 -7.05 -4.79 26.78
N GLU A 57 -6.04 -4.79 27.66
CA GLU A 57 -5.22 -3.62 27.99
C GLU A 57 -4.53 -3.07 26.73
N GLY A 58 -3.93 -3.95 25.93
CA GLY A 58 -3.32 -3.58 24.64
C GLY A 58 -4.33 -3.01 23.65
N CYS A 59 -5.53 -3.60 23.61
CA CYS A 59 -6.61 -3.06 22.79
C CYS A 59 -6.92 -1.62 23.21
N ARG A 60 -7.20 -1.40 24.50
CA ARG A 60 -7.49 -0.08 25.08
C ARG A 60 -6.41 0.95 24.71
N LYS A 61 -5.13 0.61 24.92
CA LYS A 61 -4.00 1.47 24.58
C LYS A 61 -3.99 1.89 23.10
N ILE A 62 -4.28 0.97 22.18
CA ILE A 62 -4.37 1.31 20.76
C ILE A 62 -5.51 2.29 20.45
N ARG A 63 -6.65 2.22 21.15
CA ARG A 63 -7.77 3.14 20.93
C ARG A 63 -7.47 4.53 21.49
N GLU A 64 -6.74 4.59 22.60
CA GLU A 64 -6.21 5.84 23.13
C GLU A 64 -5.19 6.46 22.18
N PHE A 65 -4.29 5.66 21.63
CA PHE A 65 -3.36 6.11 20.60
C PHE A 65 -4.11 6.71 19.40
N TYR A 66 -5.13 6.04 18.85
CA TYR A 66 -5.94 6.58 17.74
C TYR A 66 -6.58 7.93 18.05
N SER A 67 -6.91 8.16 19.33
CA SER A 67 -7.51 9.41 19.82
C SER A 67 -6.47 10.48 20.15
N SER A 68 -5.19 10.13 20.18
CA SER A 68 -4.09 11.03 20.55
C SER A 68 -3.62 11.90 19.39
N SER A 69 -2.97 13.01 19.72
CA SER A 69 -2.30 13.87 18.72
C SER A 69 -1.15 13.15 18.00
N HIS A 70 -0.55 12.13 18.61
CA HIS A 70 0.55 11.37 18.00
C HIS A 70 0.09 10.61 16.77
N PHE A 71 -1.13 10.07 16.78
CA PHE A 71 -1.70 9.40 15.60
C PHE A 71 -1.90 10.36 14.43
N ASP A 72 -2.31 11.60 14.70
CA ASP A 72 -2.51 12.61 13.66
C ASP A 72 -1.17 13.12 13.07
N ARG A 73 -0.04 12.81 13.71
CA ARG A 73 1.32 13.15 13.27
C ARG A 73 2.03 12.02 12.51
N ILE A 74 1.38 10.87 12.32
CA ILE A 74 1.95 9.75 11.55
C ILE A 74 2.42 10.26 10.19
N LYS A 75 3.66 9.87 9.83
CA LYS A 75 4.30 10.27 8.58
C LYS A 75 4.22 9.13 7.56
N PRO A 76 4.16 9.44 6.25
CA PRO A 76 4.35 8.43 5.23
C PRO A 76 5.79 7.94 5.22
N ILE A 77 5.99 6.68 4.82
CA ILE A 77 7.32 6.15 4.58
C ILE A 77 7.95 6.86 3.38
N LYS A 78 9.15 7.41 3.58
CA LYS A 78 9.91 8.20 2.60
C LYS A 78 11.11 7.45 2.04
N ASP A 79 10.88 6.31 1.40
CA ASP A 79 11.91 5.47 0.77
C ASP A 79 11.53 5.05 -0.65
N TYR A 80 10.95 6.00 -1.41
CA TYR A 80 10.45 5.83 -2.78
C TYR A 80 9.06 5.18 -2.91
N ALA A 81 8.28 5.11 -1.82
CA ALA A 81 6.94 4.53 -1.82
C ALA A 81 5.99 5.21 -2.80
N LEU A 82 5.88 6.55 -2.74
CA LEU A 82 4.97 7.30 -3.61
C LEU A 82 5.35 7.16 -5.09
N GLU A 83 6.64 7.21 -5.39
CA GLU A 83 7.19 7.05 -6.74
C GLU A 83 6.92 5.65 -7.29
N ALA A 84 7.13 4.62 -6.48
CA ALA A 84 6.86 3.23 -6.84
C ALA A 84 5.37 3.00 -7.14
N LEU A 85 4.48 3.51 -6.28
CA LEU A 85 3.04 3.39 -6.48
C LEU A 85 2.56 4.14 -7.73
N LYS A 86 3.05 5.36 -7.97
CA LYS A 86 2.77 6.11 -9.21
C LYS A 86 3.25 5.36 -10.44
N LEU A 87 4.43 4.72 -10.38
CA LEU A 87 4.96 3.89 -11.46
C LEU A 87 4.06 2.69 -11.72
N LEU A 88 3.62 1.98 -10.68
CA LEU A 88 2.73 0.82 -10.81
C LEU A 88 1.38 1.23 -11.40
N LYS A 89 0.78 2.33 -10.92
CA LYS A 89 -0.46 2.86 -11.49
C LYS A 89 -0.31 3.23 -12.96
N LYS A 90 0.78 3.89 -13.35
CA LYS A 90 1.09 4.22 -14.76
C LYS A 90 1.23 2.97 -15.64
N ARG A 91 1.64 1.83 -15.06
CA ARG A 91 1.73 0.54 -15.75
C ARG A 91 0.43 -0.26 -15.73
N HIS A 92 -0.67 0.39 -15.38
CA HIS A 92 -2.01 -0.17 -15.37
C HIS A 92 -2.25 -1.27 -14.33
N PHE A 93 -1.44 -1.36 -13.26
CA PHE A 93 -1.82 -2.15 -12.09
C PHE A 93 -2.99 -1.47 -11.36
N GLN A 94 -3.88 -2.28 -10.78
CA GLN A 94 -4.86 -1.81 -9.80
C GLN A 94 -4.22 -1.86 -8.41
N LEU A 95 -4.46 -0.84 -7.60
CA LEU A 95 -3.84 -0.69 -6.29
C LEU A 95 -4.93 -0.56 -5.23
N VAL A 96 -4.87 -1.38 -4.20
CA VAL A 96 -5.77 -1.32 -3.03
C VAL A 96 -4.96 -1.38 -1.75
N ILE A 97 -5.54 -0.89 -0.66
CA ILE A 97 -4.96 -1.05 0.68
C ILE A 97 -5.69 -2.18 1.40
N ILE A 98 -4.95 -3.08 2.04
CA ILE A 98 -5.51 -4.04 3.00
C ILE A 98 -4.79 -3.82 4.33
N THR A 99 -5.50 -3.32 5.33
CA THR A 99 -4.92 -2.94 6.63
C THR A 99 -5.53 -3.73 7.78
N SER A 100 -4.70 -4.04 8.78
CA SER A 100 -5.14 -4.69 10.03
C SER A 100 -5.93 -3.77 10.96
N ARG A 101 -5.97 -2.46 10.67
CA ARG A 101 -6.77 -1.48 11.42
C ARG A 101 -8.24 -1.85 11.47
N GLN A 102 -8.90 -1.31 12.49
CA GLN A 102 -10.33 -1.44 12.68
C GLN A 102 -11.07 -0.35 11.90
N GLN A 103 -12.23 -0.68 11.35
CA GLN A 103 -13.00 0.21 10.47
C GLN A 103 -13.46 1.49 11.16
N PHE A 104 -13.62 1.50 12.49
CA PHE A 104 -13.96 2.73 13.22
C PHE A 104 -12.87 3.83 13.14
N VAL A 105 -11.63 3.52 12.72
CA VAL A 105 -10.56 4.51 12.45
C VAL A 105 -10.47 4.88 10.96
N ALA A 106 -11.47 4.51 10.16
CA ALA A 106 -11.46 4.68 8.71
C ALA A 106 -11.35 6.14 8.28
N GLU A 107 -12.06 7.07 8.94
CA GLU A 107 -12.04 8.47 8.55
C GLU A 107 -10.64 9.08 8.64
N LYS A 108 -9.94 8.87 9.77
CA LYS A 108 -8.56 9.35 9.95
C LYS A 108 -7.60 8.64 8.99
N THR A 109 -7.82 7.34 8.74
CA THR A 109 -7.03 6.56 7.79
C THR A 109 -7.18 7.11 6.37
N LYS A 110 -8.41 7.39 5.92
CA LYS A 110 -8.69 7.98 4.61
C LYS A 110 -8.03 9.35 4.48
N LYS A 111 -8.16 10.22 5.49
CA LYS A 111 -7.48 11.53 5.52
C LYS A 111 -5.97 11.43 5.34
N PHE A 112 -5.33 10.42 5.95
CA PHE A 112 -3.90 10.17 5.76
C PHE A 112 -3.58 9.75 4.30
N ILE A 113 -4.37 8.84 3.73
CA ILE A 113 -4.19 8.37 2.35
C ILE A 113 -4.44 9.51 1.33
N ASP A 114 -5.52 10.26 1.47
CA ASP A 114 -5.85 11.39 0.60
C ASP A 114 -4.72 12.44 0.60
N ARG A 115 -4.09 12.66 1.76
CA ARG A 115 -2.99 13.63 1.90
C ARG A 115 -1.69 13.15 1.27
N HIS A 116 -1.33 11.88 1.44
CA HIS A 116 0.02 11.39 1.13
C HIS A 116 0.11 10.52 -0.13
N TYR A 117 -0.99 9.92 -0.55
CA TYR A 117 -1.10 9.04 -1.71
C TYR A 117 -2.32 9.39 -2.58
N PRO A 118 -2.52 10.68 -2.95
CA PRO A 118 -3.73 11.14 -3.62
C PRO A 118 -3.93 10.45 -4.97
N GLY A 119 -5.14 9.91 -5.17
CA GLY A 119 -5.54 9.29 -6.42
C GLY A 119 -4.67 8.10 -6.81
N ILE A 120 -4.15 7.34 -5.84
CA ILE A 120 -3.35 6.13 -6.11
C ILE A 120 -4.22 4.88 -5.97
N PHE A 121 -4.81 4.70 -4.79
CA PHE A 121 -5.57 3.51 -4.42
C PHE A 121 -7.04 3.64 -4.82
N GLU A 122 -7.66 2.52 -5.17
CA GLU A 122 -9.10 2.46 -5.50
C GLU A 122 -9.94 2.31 -4.23
N SER A 123 -9.46 1.54 -3.26
CA SER A 123 -10.17 1.26 -2.01
C SER A 123 -9.22 0.86 -0.87
N ILE A 124 -9.72 0.97 0.37
CA ILE A 124 -9.11 0.48 1.61
C ILE A 124 -10.00 -0.61 2.18
N TYR A 125 -9.45 -1.79 2.45
CA TYR A 125 -10.09 -2.90 3.15
C TYR A 125 -9.57 -3.00 4.58
N PHE A 126 -10.48 -2.97 5.54
CA PHE A 126 -10.20 -3.08 6.98
C PHE A 126 -10.40 -4.52 7.44
N CYS A 127 -9.33 -5.16 7.88
CA CYS A 127 -9.39 -6.53 8.41
C CYS A 127 -9.96 -6.59 9.82
N ASN A 128 -10.04 -5.46 10.53
CA ASN A 128 -10.51 -5.41 11.91
C ASN A 128 -9.78 -6.43 12.80
N LEU A 129 -8.44 -6.50 12.72
CA LEU A 129 -7.69 -7.42 13.59
C LEU A 129 -7.64 -6.85 15.01
N ASN A 130 -7.40 -7.69 16.02
CA ASN A 130 -7.29 -7.24 17.42
C ASN A 130 -8.47 -6.41 17.95
N LEU A 131 -9.69 -6.81 17.63
CA LEU A 131 -10.91 -6.30 18.26
C LEU A 131 -11.02 -6.77 19.71
N SER A 132 -11.47 -5.88 20.59
CA SER A 132 -11.95 -6.22 21.92
C SER A 132 -13.25 -7.03 21.86
N GLU A 133 -13.61 -7.68 22.97
CA GLU A 133 -14.87 -8.44 23.05
C GLU A 133 -16.10 -7.59 22.73
N LYS A 134 -16.10 -6.33 23.18
CA LYS A 134 -17.19 -5.39 22.89
C LYS A 134 -17.26 -5.06 21.40
N GLU A 135 -16.12 -4.74 20.78
CA GLU A 135 -16.09 -4.36 19.36
C GLU A 135 -16.43 -5.54 18.43
N ARG A 136 -16.22 -6.78 18.87
CA ARG A 136 -16.63 -8.00 18.14
C ARG A 136 -18.15 -8.14 17.99
N LEU A 137 -18.93 -7.38 18.74
CA LEU A 137 -20.39 -7.34 18.58
C LEU A 137 -20.82 -6.51 17.35
N GLU A 138 -19.96 -5.58 16.92
CA GLU A 138 -20.25 -4.62 15.85
C GLU A 138 -19.41 -4.89 14.59
N TYR A 139 -18.19 -5.40 14.77
CA TYR A 139 -17.22 -5.58 13.69
C TYR A 139 -16.78 -7.04 13.57
N ILE A 140 -16.64 -7.49 12.32
CA ILE A 140 -16.13 -8.82 12.00
C ILE A 140 -14.65 -8.71 11.64
N SER A 141 -13.83 -9.45 12.38
CA SER A 141 -12.41 -9.64 12.09
C SER A 141 -12.23 -10.63 10.96
N LYS A 142 -11.43 -10.27 9.94
CA LYS A 142 -11.18 -11.08 8.76
C LYS A 142 -9.67 -11.11 8.46
N PRO A 143 -9.02 -12.30 8.41
CA PRO A 143 -7.60 -12.40 8.06
C PRO A 143 -7.31 -11.81 6.68
N LYS A 144 -6.07 -11.34 6.47
CA LYS A 144 -5.65 -10.78 5.19
C LYS A 144 -5.73 -11.80 4.06
N SER A 145 -5.42 -13.07 4.30
CA SER A 145 -5.56 -14.14 3.31
C SER A 145 -6.99 -14.23 2.76
N VAL A 146 -8.00 -14.18 3.63
CA VAL A 146 -9.41 -14.22 3.23
C VAL A 146 -9.77 -13.00 2.39
N VAL A 147 -9.38 -11.79 2.82
CA VAL A 147 -9.63 -10.57 2.01
C VAL A 147 -8.92 -10.65 0.66
N CYS A 148 -7.65 -11.08 0.62
CA CYS A 148 -6.88 -11.23 -0.60
C CYS A 148 -7.53 -12.21 -1.58
N GLN A 149 -8.03 -13.33 -1.06
CA GLN A 149 -8.73 -14.34 -1.85
C GLN A 149 -10.05 -13.81 -2.41
N GLU A 150 -10.84 -13.10 -1.60
CA GLU A 150 -12.15 -12.57 -2.00
C GLU A 150 -12.05 -11.55 -3.14
N ILE A 151 -11.01 -10.71 -3.15
CA ILE A 151 -10.84 -9.65 -4.15
C ILE A 151 -9.87 -10.02 -5.28
N GLY A 152 -9.27 -11.21 -5.23
CA GLY A 152 -8.37 -11.71 -6.28
C GLY A 152 -7.03 -10.98 -6.36
N VAL A 153 -6.33 -10.82 -5.24
CA VAL A 153 -5.00 -10.17 -5.19
C VAL A 153 -3.94 -11.01 -5.89
N ASP A 154 -3.17 -10.40 -6.80
CA ASP A 154 -2.02 -11.03 -7.46
C ASP A 154 -0.71 -10.84 -6.69
N VAL A 155 -0.57 -9.68 -6.02
CA VAL A 155 0.62 -9.34 -5.22
C VAL A 155 0.22 -8.64 -3.92
N LEU A 156 0.72 -9.12 -2.78
CA LEU A 156 0.64 -8.42 -1.50
C LEU A 156 1.99 -7.84 -1.10
N ILE A 157 2.00 -6.59 -0.64
CA ILE A 157 3.15 -5.94 -0.01
C ILE A 157 2.79 -5.69 1.45
N ASP A 158 3.48 -6.35 2.38
CA ASP A 158 3.16 -6.35 3.80
C ASP A 158 4.43 -6.50 4.63
N ASP A 159 4.52 -5.87 5.79
CA ASP A 159 5.68 -5.95 6.66
C ASP A 159 5.62 -7.12 7.66
N SER A 160 4.43 -7.67 7.88
CA SER A 160 4.20 -8.75 8.81
C SER A 160 4.53 -10.10 8.20
N ILE A 161 5.49 -10.80 8.80
CA ILE A 161 5.76 -12.19 8.41
C ILE A 161 4.60 -13.14 8.71
N GLU A 162 3.79 -12.88 9.75
CA GLU A 162 2.59 -13.69 10.01
C GLU A 162 1.58 -13.60 8.87
N HIS A 163 1.24 -12.39 8.41
CA HIS A 163 0.39 -12.19 7.22
C HIS A 163 1.02 -12.79 5.95
N ALA A 164 2.34 -12.64 5.76
CA ALA A 164 3.02 -13.21 4.61
C ALA A 164 2.92 -14.74 4.59
N LEU A 165 3.08 -15.40 5.75
CA LEU A 165 2.91 -16.85 5.85
C LEU A 165 1.45 -17.27 5.64
N ASP A 166 0.50 -16.56 6.26
CA ASP A 166 -0.95 -16.79 6.09
C ASP A 166 -1.37 -16.69 4.60
N CYS A 167 -0.90 -15.67 3.89
CA CYS A 167 -1.21 -15.46 2.48
C CYS A 167 -0.40 -16.36 1.54
N SER A 168 0.71 -16.97 1.99
CA SER A 168 1.61 -17.76 1.12
C SER A 168 0.96 -19.00 0.51
N HIS A 169 -0.13 -19.47 1.12
CA HIS A 169 -0.92 -20.61 0.63
C HIS A 169 -1.82 -20.26 -0.57
N LEU A 170 -1.95 -18.97 -0.90
CA LEU A 170 -2.72 -18.48 -2.04
C LEU A 170 -1.85 -18.41 -3.30
N ASN A 171 -2.51 -18.39 -4.47
CA ASN A 171 -1.84 -18.26 -5.76
C ASN A 171 -1.48 -16.79 -6.07
N MET A 172 -0.61 -16.22 -5.24
CA MET A 172 -0.17 -14.82 -5.32
C MET A 172 1.31 -14.69 -4.92
N ASN A 173 1.94 -13.60 -5.33
CA ASN A 173 3.28 -13.24 -4.87
C ASN A 173 3.20 -12.34 -3.65
N ILE A 174 4.15 -12.46 -2.74
CA ILE A 174 4.20 -11.66 -1.52
C ILE A 174 5.54 -10.98 -1.45
N LEU A 175 5.52 -9.68 -1.26
CA LEU A 175 6.68 -8.85 -1.00
C LEU A 175 6.71 -8.51 0.48
N LEU A 176 7.50 -9.27 1.25
CA LEU A 176 7.68 -9.04 2.68
C LEU A 176 8.55 -7.79 2.87
N TYR A 177 7.91 -6.67 3.18
CA TYR A 177 8.56 -5.37 3.30
C TYR A 177 9.29 -5.23 4.64
N ASP A 178 10.57 -4.92 4.58
CA ASP A 178 11.45 -4.91 5.73
C ASP A 178 12.34 -3.68 5.70
N LYS A 179 11.84 -2.54 6.21
CA LYS A 179 12.47 -1.23 6.06
C LYS A 179 13.93 -1.28 6.51
N GLN A 180 14.85 -1.35 5.54
CA GLN A 180 16.29 -1.47 5.72
C GLN A 180 16.73 -2.64 6.63
N GLY A 181 15.94 -3.71 6.74
CA GLY A 181 16.27 -4.86 7.60
C GLY A 181 16.02 -4.64 9.09
N LYS A 182 15.22 -3.62 9.46
CA LYS A 182 15.05 -3.17 10.85
C LYS A 182 13.82 -3.73 11.55
N TYR A 183 12.96 -4.47 10.84
CA TYR A 183 11.69 -4.93 11.38
C TYR A 183 11.82 -6.27 12.09
N ASN A 184 12.31 -6.28 13.33
CA ASN A 184 12.62 -7.49 14.09
C ASN A 184 11.49 -8.54 14.10
N TRP A 185 10.22 -8.12 14.11
CA TRP A 185 9.05 -9.02 14.05
C TRP A 185 8.98 -9.87 12.79
N ASN A 186 9.66 -9.48 11.70
CA ASN A 186 9.60 -10.19 10.44
C ASN A 186 10.82 -11.09 10.17
N HIS A 187 11.69 -11.35 11.17
CA HIS A 187 12.94 -12.13 10.99
C HIS A 187 12.96 -13.48 11.70
N TYR A 188 11.92 -13.88 12.44
CA TYR A 188 11.96 -15.13 13.23
C TYR A 188 11.97 -16.40 12.37
N GLN A 189 11.44 -16.34 11.14
CA GLN A 189 11.43 -17.44 10.20
C GLN A 189 12.60 -17.32 9.22
N LYS A 190 13.54 -18.26 9.29
CA LYS A 190 14.76 -18.26 8.45
C LYS A 190 14.49 -18.64 6.99
N GLN A 191 13.57 -19.57 6.76
CA GLN A 191 13.22 -20.07 5.43
C GLN A 191 11.83 -19.58 5.05
N LEU A 192 11.76 -18.72 4.05
CA LEU A 192 10.50 -18.19 3.52
C LEU A 192 9.93 -19.12 2.44
N PRO A 193 8.60 -19.20 2.28
CA PRO A 193 7.97 -19.86 1.14
C PRO A 193 8.46 -19.29 -0.20
N ASN A 194 8.44 -20.09 -1.26
CA ASN A 194 8.99 -19.72 -2.57
C ASN A 194 8.33 -18.48 -3.21
N ASN A 195 7.07 -18.20 -2.87
CA ASN A 195 6.32 -17.03 -3.34
C ASN A 195 6.44 -15.80 -2.42
N VAL A 196 7.24 -15.88 -1.35
CA VAL A 196 7.49 -14.78 -0.41
C VAL A 196 8.90 -14.25 -0.62
N ASN A 197 8.99 -13.04 -1.17
CA ASN A 197 10.25 -12.35 -1.42
C ASN A 197 10.41 -11.17 -0.46
N ARG A 198 11.49 -11.16 0.32
CA ARG A 198 11.80 -10.03 1.20
C ARG A 198 12.35 -8.85 0.39
N VAL A 199 11.85 -7.66 0.69
CA VAL A 199 12.27 -6.40 0.05
C VAL A 199 12.56 -5.35 1.12
N PHE A 200 13.67 -4.62 0.99
CA PHE A 200 14.19 -3.75 2.05
C PHE A 200 13.84 -2.27 1.90
N ASN A 201 13.23 -1.92 0.77
CA ASN A 201 12.74 -0.58 0.45
C ASN A 201 11.86 -0.62 -0.80
N TRP A 202 11.16 0.48 -1.08
CA TRP A 202 10.29 0.58 -2.25
C TRP A 202 11.03 0.60 -3.60
N LYS A 203 12.35 0.86 -3.63
CA LYS A 203 13.13 0.62 -4.86
C LYS A 203 13.19 -0.87 -5.20
N GLN A 204 13.40 -1.74 -4.21
CA GLN A 204 13.39 -3.18 -4.43
C GLN A 204 11.99 -3.68 -4.82
N VAL A 205 10.92 -3.11 -4.24
CA VAL A 205 9.55 -3.37 -4.71
C VAL A 205 9.44 -3.10 -6.22
N MET A 206 9.90 -1.94 -6.70
CA MET A 206 9.84 -1.61 -8.14
C MET A 206 10.57 -2.63 -9.02
N THR A 207 11.68 -3.23 -8.55
CA THR A 207 12.43 -4.22 -9.32
C THR A 207 11.66 -5.53 -9.56
N GLN A 208 10.68 -5.84 -8.70
CA GLN A 208 9.80 -7.01 -8.85
C GLN A 208 8.78 -6.84 -9.98
N PHE A 209 8.67 -5.64 -10.53
CA PHE A 209 7.81 -5.32 -11.66
C PHE A 209 8.68 -4.80 -12.82
N PRO A 210 9.44 -5.67 -13.51
CA PRO A 210 10.26 -5.24 -14.65
C PRO A 210 9.38 -4.70 -15.79
N LYS A 211 9.94 -3.80 -16.61
CA LYS A 211 9.23 -3.34 -17.81
C LYS A 211 9.05 -4.55 -18.74
N PRO A 212 7.89 -4.69 -19.41
CA PRO A 212 7.81 -5.61 -20.53
C PRO A 212 8.91 -5.27 -21.53
N SER A 213 9.53 -6.29 -22.11
CA SER A 213 10.52 -6.12 -23.17
C SER A 213 9.93 -5.21 -24.25
N SER A 214 10.64 -4.13 -24.60
CA SER A 214 10.19 -3.29 -25.71
C SER A 214 10.04 -4.17 -26.95
N PRO A 215 8.90 -4.16 -27.65
CA PRO A 215 8.77 -4.87 -28.91
C PRO A 215 9.78 -4.35 -29.95
N LEU A 216 10.27 -3.12 -29.77
CA LEU A 216 11.29 -2.49 -30.61
C LEU A 216 12.73 -2.83 -30.19
N LYS A 217 12.96 -3.66 -29.16
CA LYS A 217 14.34 -3.96 -28.70
C LYS A 217 15.21 -4.67 -29.75
N TYR A 218 14.59 -5.19 -30.80
CA TYR A 218 15.25 -5.82 -31.95
C TYR A 218 15.14 -5.00 -33.24
N CYS A 219 14.50 -3.82 -33.20
CA CYS A 219 14.44 -2.95 -34.36
C CYS A 219 15.78 -2.21 -34.49
N ILE A 220 16.65 -2.76 -35.32
CA ILE A 220 17.84 -2.05 -35.81
C ILE A 220 17.35 -1.12 -36.92
N TYR A 221 17.40 0.19 -36.69
CA TYR A 221 17.26 1.16 -37.77
C TYR A 221 18.55 1.16 -38.57
N SER A 222 18.51 0.68 -39.82
CA SER A 222 19.51 1.05 -40.81
C SER A 222 19.31 2.53 -41.10
N PHE A 223 20.28 3.36 -40.73
CA PHE A 223 20.43 4.65 -41.38
C PHE A 223 20.96 4.32 -42.77
N ASP A 224 20.07 4.07 -43.72
CA ASP A 224 20.46 4.11 -45.13
C ASP A 224 20.97 5.52 -45.39
N GLU A 225 22.16 5.61 -45.99
CA GLU A 225 22.82 6.89 -46.28
C GLU A 225 21.88 7.85 -47.00
N PRO A 226 21.96 9.16 -46.75
CA PRO A 226 21.08 10.12 -47.39
C PRO A 226 21.26 10.04 -48.91
N ASP A 227 20.20 9.60 -49.58
CA ASP A 227 20.07 9.63 -51.04
C ASP A 227 20.25 11.09 -51.51
N PRO A 228 21.27 11.42 -52.32
CA PRO A 228 21.66 12.82 -52.60
C PRO A 228 20.69 13.57 -53.54
N CYS A 229 19.49 13.05 -53.74
CA CYS A 229 18.57 13.47 -54.78
C CYS A 229 17.26 14.07 -54.28
N TYR A 230 17.27 14.97 -53.28
CA TYR A 230 16.13 15.87 -53.06
C TYR A 230 16.58 17.28 -52.66
N PHE A 231 16.86 18.09 -53.68
CA PHE A 231 16.79 19.55 -53.58
C PHE A 231 15.37 20.02 -53.92
N TYR A 232 14.93 21.04 -53.16
CA TYR A 232 13.76 21.93 -53.34
C TYR A 232 12.40 21.56 -52.67
N THR A 233 12.10 22.41 -51.68
CA THR A 233 10.89 22.81 -50.90
C THR A 233 9.65 23.19 -51.76
N PRO A 234 8.41 23.48 -51.24
CA PRO A 234 8.08 24.05 -49.90
C PRO A 234 6.73 23.69 -49.21
N CYS A 235 6.61 24.19 -47.97
CA CYS A 235 5.42 24.67 -47.24
C CYS A 235 4.25 23.71 -46.92
N TYR A 236 4.07 23.41 -45.63
CA TYR A 236 2.73 23.41 -45.01
C TYR A 236 2.80 24.15 -43.68
N GLN A 237 2.09 25.27 -43.61
CA GLN A 237 1.71 25.91 -42.36
C GLN A 237 0.73 24.99 -41.63
N TYR A 238 0.98 24.71 -40.36
CA TYR A 238 -0.03 24.16 -39.47
C TYR A 238 -0.46 25.29 -38.52
N GLU A 239 -1.72 25.67 -38.61
CA GLU A 239 -2.39 26.54 -37.64
C GLU A 239 -2.52 25.80 -36.30
N THR A 240 -2.11 26.47 -35.22
CA THR A 240 -2.41 26.07 -33.84
C THR A 240 -3.87 26.39 -33.55
N ILE A 241 -4.68 25.37 -33.29
CA ILE A 241 -6.02 25.53 -32.69
C ILE A 241 -5.82 25.44 -31.18
N GLU A 242 -6.06 26.55 -30.48
CA GLU A 242 -6.25 26.56 -29.03
C GLU A 242 -7.63 25.97 -28.72
N VAL A 243 -7.68 24.96 -27.86
CA VAL A 243 -8.93 24.44 -27.32
C VAL A 243 -8.96 24.85 -25.85
N GLU A 244 -9.83 25.82 -25.53
CA GLU A 244 -10.26 26.09 -24.16
C GLU A 244 -11.24 24.98 -23.74
N GLU A 245 -10.88 24.21 -22.71
CA GLU A 245 -11.84 23.34 -22.02
C GLU A 245 -12.30 24.05 -20.74
N GLU A 246 -13.57 24.45 -20.74
CA GLU A 246 -14.32 24.88 -19.57
C GLU A 246 -14.46 23.70 -18.58
N LEU A 247 -14.04 23.93 -17.33
CA LEU A 247 -14.30 23.03 -16.21
C LEU A 247 -15.69 23.32 -15.65
N THR A 248 -16.60 22.35 -15.73
CA THR A 248 -17.85 22.36 -14.95
C THR A 248 -17.68 21.50 -13.71
N ASP A 249 -17.85 22.13 -12.55
CA ASP A 249 -17.94 21.49 -11.24
C ASP A 249 -19.22 20.64 -11.16
N ASP A 250 -19.08 19.33 -11.01
CA ASP A 250 -20.19 18.46 -10.61
C ASP A 250 -19.96 17.93 -9.18
N GLU A 251 -20.93 18.25 -8.33
CA GLU A 251 -21.06 17.87 -6.93
C GLU A 251 -21.06 16.35 -6.74
N PHE A 252 -20.08 15.82 -6.00
CA PHE A 252 -20.14 14.45 -5.49
C PHE A 252 -20.95 14.40 -4.19
N SER A 253 -22.20 13.95 -4.28
CA SER A 253 -22.97 13.53 -3.11
C SER A 253 -22.45 12.17 -2.62
N PHE A 254 -21.81 12.14 -1.44
CA PHE A 254 -21.43 10.91 -0.76
C PHE A 254 -22.66 10.26 -0.10
N ASN A 255 -23.17 9.19 -0.69
CA ASN A 255 -24.03 8.24 0.03
C ASN A 255 -23.18 7.09 0.57
N HIS A 256 -23.04 7.07 1.90
CA HIS A 256 -22.45 5.99 2.68
C HIS A 256 -23.25 4.69 2.49
N TYR A 257 -22.62 3.66 1.93
CA TYR A 257 -23.10 2.27 2.04
C TYR A 257 -22.04 1.43 2.77
N THR A 258 -22.28 1.23 4.07
CA THR A 258 -21.59 0.25 4.90
C THR A 258 -22.24 -1.12 4.68
N LYS A 259 -21.52 -2.03 4.01
CA LYS A 259 -21.82 -3.47 4.10
C LYS A 259 -20.62 -4.37 3.86
N ASP A 260 -19.62 -3.88 3.12
CA ASP A 260 -18.33 -4.54 3.01
C ASP A 260 -17.33 -3.78 3.89
N ASN A 261 -16.36 -4.47 4.50
CA ASN A 261 -15.30 -3.84 5.32
C ASN A 261 -14.35 -2.95 4.48
N SER A 262 -14.85 -2.30 3.44
CA SER A 262 -14.10 -1.48 2.50
C SER A 262 -14.57 -0.03 2.54
N VAL A 263 -13.66 0.87 2.18
CA VAL A 263 -13.90 2.29 1.99
C VAL A 263 -13.27 2.68 0.67
N TRP A 264 -14.07 3.23 -0.25
CA TRP A 264 -13.58 3.77 -1.52
C TRP A 264 -12.83 5.07 -1.27
N VAL A 265 -11.73 5.28 -2.00
CA VAL A 265 -10.83 6.43 -1.80
C VAL A 265 -10.72 7.25 -3.06
#